data_AF-W6AAB2-F1
#
_entry.id   AF-W6AAB2-F1
#
_cell.length_a   1.000
_cell.length_b   1.000
_cell.length_c   1.000
_cell.angle_alpha   90.00
_cell.angle_beta   90.00
_cell.angle_gamma   90.00
#
_symmetry.space_group_name_H-M   'P 1'
#
loop_
_entity.id
_entity.type
_entity.pdbx_description
1 polymer ?
#
loop_
_entity_poly.entity_id
_entity_poly.type
_entity_poly.pdbx_seq_one_letter_code
_entity_poly.pdbx_strand_id
1 'polypeptide(L)'
;MFKISSIILSSFIVAPNLEISTNVININKISINQNEINDNVIAKSEFGKLIGTKASPDEIEKFSYKVPNYEWFTKLESKRSFGYTSKRELTKGSSMGLCEYISLSTIMTYLELFVSPSVFSEKAFEHYFQYDDDYSGDLILAPYHINYQNLNPDSSLPVKLWKLNKKKTDLKGGSFVHDTFRAWNKLLDLPWKIDDEYSAAWWHTSNPEDWLIKYDVPVMLSWVKNAHNIIIYGYDKPTNRYLVHYGWDYESARIINKADIWRTFSMGFWNAFYPTPGITKGELKPLFKYKGQKYNWHQLQNMGFNADDIKSM
;
A
#
# COMPACT_ATOMS: atom_id res chain seq x y z
N MET A 1 -13.12 -39.00 51.07
CA MET A 1 -12.04 -39.02 52.06
C MET A 1 -10.92 -39.89 51.54
N PHE A 2 -9.97 -39.36 50.77
CA PHE A 2 -8.66 -39.96 50.51
C PHE A 2 -7.69 -38.84 50.11
N LYS A 3 -6.61 -38.70 50.90
CA LYS A 3 -5.45 -37.84 50.66
C LYS A 3 -4.57 -38.50 49.61
N ILE A 4 -4.07 -37.74 48.64
CA ILE A 4 -2.83 -38.06 47.94
C ILE A 4 -1.93 -36.83 47.98
N SER A 5 -0.74 -37.06 48.52
CA SER A 5 0.31 -36.08 48.80
C SER A 5 1.24 -35.91 47.61
N SER A 6 1.71 -34.66 47.46
CA SER A 6 2.90 -34.14 46.77
C SER A 6 3.97 -35.14 46.30
N ILE A 7 4.46 -34.95 45.05
CA ILE A 7 5.89 -34.92 44.74
C ILE A 7 6.14 -33.83 43.67
N ILE A 8 6.84 -32.75 44.05
CA ILE A 8 7.45 -31.77 43.15
C ILE A 8 8.89 -32.23 42.93
N LEU A 9 9.27 -32.55 41.68
CA LEU A 9 10.67 -32.74 41.29
C LEU A 9 11.19 -31.44 40.68
N SER A 10 12.03 -30.73 41.42
CA SER A 10 12.89 -29.65 40.94
C SER A 10 14.21 -30.22 40.44
N SER A 11 14.38 -30.33 39.12
CA SER A 11 15.67 -30.65 38.52
C SER A 11 16.50 -29.37 38.36
N PHE A 12 17.46 -29.20 39.28
CA PHE A 12 18.59 -28.28 39.15
C PHE A 12 19.50 -28.77 38.00
N ILE A 13 19.71 -27.92 36.99
CA ILE A 13 20.82 -28.11 36.04
C ILE A 13 22.00 -27.31 36.56
N VAL A 14 23.01 -28.05 37.01
CA VAL A 14 24.33 -27.56 37.40
C VAL A 14 25.08 -27.15 36.14
N ALA A 15 25.53 -25.90 36.08
CA ALA A 15 26.46 -25.43 35.06
C ALA A 15 27.86 -26.00 35.34
N PRO A 16 28.57 -26.56 34.35
CA PRO A 16 29.98 -26.89 34.53
C PRO A 16 30.83 -25.62 34.35
N ASN A 17 31.65 -25.33 35.36
CA ASN A 17 32.79 -24.44 35.26
C ASN A 17 33.73 -24.95 34.16
N LEU A 18 33.98 -24.13 33.14
CA LEU A 18 35.04 -24.35 32.17
C LEU A 18 36.11 -23.28 32.35
N GLU A 19 37.28 -23.75 32.78
CA GLU A 19 38.50 -22.99 32.94
C GLU A 19 38.95 -22.41 31.59
N ILE A 20 39.28 -21.12 31.58
CA ILE A 20 39.84 -20.43 30.44
C ILE A 20 41.33 -20.77 30.38
N SER A 21 41.70 -21.75 29.55
CA SER A 21 43.09 -21.92 29.11
C SER A 21 43.35 -21.01 27.91
N THR A 22 44.19 -19.98 28.08
CA THR A 22 44.69 -19.14 26.99
C THR A 22 45.71 -19.94 26.16
N ASN A 23 45.23 -20.64 25.14
CA ASN A 23 46.09 -21.14 24.06
C ASN A 23 45.99 -20.20 22.87
N VAL A 24 47.07 -19.47 22.64
CA VAL A 24 47.32 -18.63 21.47
C VAL A 24 47.45 -19.54 20.25
N ILE A 25 46.36 -19.70 19.50
CA ILE A 25 46.40 -20.32 18.18
C ILE A 25 46.55 -19.20 17.15
N ASN A 26 47.72 -19.16 16.55
CA ASN A 26 48.11 -18.28 15.46
C ASN A 26 47.41 -18.76 14.18
N ILE A 27 46.24 -18.20 13.87
CA ILE A 27 45.53 -18.48 12.62
C ILE A 27 45.97 -17.46 11.58
N ASN A 28 46.71 -17.96 10.59
CA ASN A 28 47.06 -17.26 9.37
C ASN A 28 45.86 -16.51 8.79
N LYS A 29 46.05 -15.22 8.52
CA LYS A 29 45.14 -14.36 7.77
C LYS A 29 44.79 -15.00 6.42
N ILE A 30 43.65 -15.66 6.37
CA ILE A 30 42.91 -15.86 5.13
C ILE A 30 42.20 -14.53 4.89
N SER A 31 42.75 -13.74 3.97
CA SER A 31 42.18 -12.51 3.45
C SER A 31 40.90 -12.85 2.68
N ILE A 32 39.80 -12.98 3.40
CA ILE A 32 38.47 -12.86 2.81
C ILE A 32 38.31 -11.39 2.49
N ASN A 33 38.29 -11.08 1.19
CA ASN A 33 38.03 -9.75 0.65
C ASN A 33 36.63 -9.32 1.10
N GLN A 34 36.55 -8.72 2.28
CA GLN A 34 35.42 -7.90 2.69
C GLN A 34 35.48 -6.65 1.81
N ASN A 35 34.89 -6.74 0.61
CA ASN A 35 34.40 -5.55 -0.03
C ASN A 35 33.41 -4.94 0.96
N GLU A 36 33.83 -3.81 1.55
CA GLU A 36 33.01 -2.92 2.34
C GLU A 36 31.64 -2.80 1.67
N ILE A 37 30.63 -3.41 2.30
CA ILE A 37 29.23 -3.11 2.00
C ILE A 37 29.05 -1.69 2.49
N ASN A 38 29.24 -0.77 1.55
CA ASN A 38 29.05 0.65 1.76
C ASN A 38 27.54 0.86 1.95
N ASP A 39 27.08 0.80 3.20
CA ASP A 39 25.69 1.05 3.65
C ASP A 39 25.17 2.47 3.35
N ASN A 40 25.83 3.20 2.45
CA ASN A 40 25.49 4.55 1.98
C ASN A 40 24.89 4.57 0.56
N VAL A 41 24.33 3.46 0.06
CA VAL A 41 23.57 3.44 -1.20
C VAL A 41 22.16 2.90 -0.97
N ILE A 42 21.40 3.54 -0.08
CA ILE A 42 19.93 3.49 -0.11
C ILE A 42 19.47 4.88 -0.52
N ALA A 43 19.60 5.16 -1.81
CA ALA A 43 19.21 6.42 -2.40
C ALA A 43 18.61 6.16 -3.79
N LYS A 44 17.33 6.55 -3.92
CA LYS A 44 16.65 7.18 -5.06
C LYS A 44 15.37 6.46 -5.50
N SER A 45 14.25 7.05 -5.11
CA SER A 45 12.92 6.88 -5.71
C SER A 45 12.70 7.93 -6.82
N GLU A 46 13.54 7.89 -7.84
CA GLU A 46 13.22 8.32 -9.21
C GLU A 46 13.96 7.31 -10.09
N PHE A 47 13.19 6.42 -10.75
CA PHE A 47 13.64 5.33 -11.65
C PHE A 47 14.24 4.06 -10.99
N GLY A 48 13.55 3.47 -10.01
CA GLY A 48 13.73 2.04 -9.75
C GLY A 48 13.49 1.22 -11.02
N LYS A 49 14.18 0.08 -11.20
CA LYS A 49 13.97 -0.75 -12.40
C LYS A 49 12.50 -1.21 -12.41
N LEU A 50 11.79 -0.98 -13.51
CA LEU A 50 10.47 -1.56 -13.72
C LEU A 50 10.59 -3.08 -13.67
N ILE A 51 9.79 -3.71 -12.81
CA ILE A 51 9.79 -5.16 -12.62
C ILE A 51 8.44 -5.73 -13.01
N GLY A 52 8.46 -6.96 -13.51
CA GLY A 52 7.33 -7.57 -14.18
C GLY A 52 7.11 -7.02 -15.59
N THR A 53 5.96 -7.31 -16.15
CA THR A 53 5.54 -6.94 -17.51
C THR A 53 4.35 -5.99 -17.46
N LYS A 54 4.18 -5.17 -18.50
CA LYS A 54 2.96 -4.36 -18.66
C LYS A 54 1.76 -5.30 -18.74
N ALA A 55 0.71 -5.04 -17.98
CA ALA A 55 -0.50 -5.85 -18.02
C ALA A 55 -1.35 -5.48 -19.23
N SER A 56 -1.67 -6.45 -20.10
CA SER A 56 -2.68 -6.28 -21.14
C SER A 56 -4.10 -6.60 -20.61
N PRO A 57 -5.18 -6.03 -21.20
CA PRO A 57 -6.55 -6.36 -20.81
C PRO A 57 -6.82 -7.88 -20.81
N ASP A 58 -6.39 -8.59 -21.85
CA ASP A 58 -6.54 -10.05 -21.98
C ASP A 58 -5.81 -10.84 -20.89
N GLU A 59 -4.69 -10.33 -20.37
CA GLU A 59 -3.98 -10.96 -19.28
C GLU A 59 -4.62 -10.68 -17.93
N ILE A 60 -5.08 -9.43 -17.72
CA ILE A 60 -5.82 -9.03 -16.50
C ILE A 60 -7.06 -9.90 -16.33
N GLU A 61 -7.80 -10.14 -17.41
CA GLU A 61 -9.03 -10.93 -17.36
C GLU A 61 -8.78 -12.36 -16.85
N LYS A 62 -7.62 -12.93 -17.18
CA LYS A 62 -7.22 -14.29 -16.79
C LYS A 62 -6.82 -14.44 -15.32
N PHE A 63 -6.66 -13.36 -14.56
CA PHE A 63 -6.30 -13.45 -13.14
C PHE A 63 -7.37 -14.19 -12.35
N SER A 64 -6.96 -15.24 -11.62
CA SER A 64 -7.85 -16.05 -10.78
C SER A 64 -8.61 -15.27 -9.71
N TYR A 65 -8.07 -14.13 -9.29
CA TYR A 65 -8.70 -13.25 -8.32
C TYR A 65 -8.33 -11.79 -8.61
N LYS A 66 -9.34 -10.92 -8.53
CA LYS A 66 -9.25 -9.46 -8.66
C LYS A 66 -10.18 -8.84 -7.61
N VAL A 67 -9.77 -7.74 -6.99
CA VAL A 67 -10.64 -7.02 -6.06
C VAL A 67 -11.86 -6.46 -6.80
N PRO A 68 -13.00 -6.23 -6.14
CA PRO A 68 -14.16 -5.61 -6.77
C PRO A 68 -13.81 -4.28 -7.46
N ASN A 69 -14.38 -4.00 -8.63
CA ASN A 69 -14.12 -2.75 -9.37
C ASN A 69 -12.62 -2.51 -9.67
N TYR A 70 -11.84 -3.58 -9.90
CA TYR A 70 -10.41 -3.49 -10.19
C TYR A 70 -10.11 -2.63 -11.42
N GLU A 71 -11.06 -2.53 -12.34
CA GLU A 71 -10.97 -1.77 -13.58
C GLU A 71 -10.63 -0.32 -13.27
N TRP A 72 -11.10 0.22 -12.14
CA TRP A 72 -10.74 1.56 -11.68
C TRP A 72 -9.22 1.75 -11.59
N PHE A 73 -8.46 0.77 -11.09
CA PHE A 73 -7.00 0.84 -11.05
C PHE A 73 -6.38 0.89 -12.44
N THR A 74 -7.00 0.23 -13.43
CA THR A 74 -6.52 0.27 -14.82
C THR A 74 -6.77 1.63 -15.48
N LYS A 75 -7.73 2.41 -14.98
CA LYS A 75 -8.04 3.77 -15.44
C LYS A 75 -7.17 4.86 -14.81
N LEU A 76 -6.33 4.53 -13.81
CA LEU A 76 -5.40 5.46 -13.18
C LEU A 76 -4.12 5.58 -14.02
N GLU A 77 -4.17 6.33 -15.12
CA GLU A 77 -3.08 6.39 -16.09
C GLU A 77 -2.22 7.66 -15.95
N SER A 78 -2.78 8.75 -15.39
CA SER A 78 -2.07 10.01 -15.21
C SER A 78 -1.62 10.26 -13.77
N LYS A 79 -0.54 11.03 -13.60
CA LYS A 79 -0.09 11.53 -12.29
C LYS A 79 -1.19 12.19 -11.45
N ARG A 80 -2.17 12.82 -12.10
CA ARG A 80 -3.32 13.44 -11.45
C ARG A 80 -4.29 12.40 -10.89
N SER A 81 -4.53 11.32 -11.62
CA SER A 81 -5.49 10.27 -11.26
C SER A 81 -5.12 9.57 -9.94
N PHE A 82 -3.84 9.31 -9.70
CA PHE A 82 -3.33 8.68 -8.47
C PHE A 82 -2.58 9.65 -7.54
N GLY A 83 -2.60 10.95 -7.84
CA GLY A 83 -2.09 11.99 -6.93
C GLY A 83 -0.56 12.00 -6.77
N TYR A 84 0.19 11.72 -7.84
CA TYR A 84 1.66 11.74 -7.81
C TYR A 84 2.21 13.04 -7.20
N THR A 85 3.14 12.89 -6.28
CA THR A 85 3.87 14.01 -5.70
C THR A 85 5.27 13.57 -5.30
N SER A 86 6.24 14.46 -5.42
CA SER A 86 7.63 14.16 -5.09
C SER A 86 8.19 15.21 -4.14
N LYS A 87 9.13 14.80 -3.29
CA LYS A 87 9.84 15.68 -2.37
C LYS A 87 10.81 16.62 -3.10
N ARG A 88 11.13 16.34 -4.36
CA ARG A 88 12.01 17.17 -5.20
C ARG A 88 11.50 18.60 -5.32
N GLU A 89 10.19 18.75 -5.46
CA GLU A 89 9.52 20.05 -5.54
C GLU A 89 9.36 20.72 -4.16
N LEU A 90 9.50 19.97 -3.06
CA LEU A 90 9.25 20.43 -1.69
C LEU A 90 10.53 20.78 -0.92
N THR A 91 11.63 20.10 -1.22
CA THR A 91 12.94 20.34 -0.60
C THR A 91 14.00 20.35 -1.68
N LYS A 92 14.68 21.49 -1.87
CA LYS A 92 15.78 21.64 -2.84
C LYS A 92 16.82 20.53 -2.61
N GLY A 93 16.85 19.53 -3.49
CA GLY A 93 17.90 18.50 -3.53
C GLY A 93 17.50 17.07 -3.14
N SER A 94 16.23 16.76 -2.83
CA SER A 94 15.81 15.38 -2.52
C SER A 94 15.01 14.77 -3.68
N SER A 95 15.58 13.81 -4.42
CA SER A 95 14.88 13.04 -5.48
C SER A 95 14.00 11.93 -4.91
N MET A 96 13.34 12.18 -3.77
CA MET A 96 12.58 11.16 -3.05
C MET A 96 11.08 11.31 -3.34
N GLY A 97 10.46 10.36 -4.03
CA GLY A 97 9.02 10.22 -4.20
C GLY A 97 8.37 9.82 -2.89
N LEU A 98 7.13 10.27 -2.69
CA LEU A 98 6.31 9.91 -1.54
C LEU A 98 5.52 8.62 -1.83
N CYS A 99 6.16 7.58 -2.39
CA CYS A 99 5.49 6.42 -3.00
C CYS A 99 4.53 5.69 -2.04
N GLU A 100 4.91 5.50 -0.77
CA GLU A 100 4.03 4.91 0.25
C GLU A 100 2.79 5.78 0.49
N TYR A 101 2.96 7.10 0.51
CA TYR A 101 1.86 8.04 0.75
C TYR A 101 0.96 8.20 -0.48
N ILE A 102 1.51 8.09 -1.69
CA ILE A 102 0.74 8.02 -2.95
C ILE A 102 -0.09 6.74 -2.96
N SER A 103 0.50 5.62 -2.56
CA SER A 103 -0.24 4.36 -2.53
C SER A 103 -1.30 4.35 -1.43
N LEU A 104 -1.00 4.93 -0.26
CA LEU A 104 -1.97 5.12 0.81
C LEU A 104 -3.11 6.02 0.36
N SER A 105 -2.82 7.16 -0.30
CA SER A 105 -3.86 8.04 -0.82
C SER A 105 -4.73 7.33 -1.86
N THR A 106 -4.13 6.51 -2.73
CA THR A 106 -4.86 5.76 -3.75
C THR A 106 -5.78 4.70 -3.13
N ILE A 107 -5.31 3.93 -2.14
CA ILE A 107 -6.17 2.98 -1.40
C ILE A 107 -7.28 3.72 -0.65
N MET A 108 -6.97 4.84 0.01
CA MET A 108 -7.96 5.66 0.69
C MET A 108 -9.07 6.13 -0.27
N THR A 109 -8.70 6.56 -1.49
CA THR A 109 -9.66 6.93 -2.53
C THR A 109 -10.52 5.73 -2.94
N TYR A 110 -9.91 4.57 -3.21
CA TYR A 110 -10.66 3.36 -3.56
C TYR A 110 -11.66 2.98 -2.46
N LEU A 111 -11.24 3.02 -1.19
CA LEU A 111 -12.10 2.70 -0.06
C LEU A 111 -13.28 3.66 0.04
N GLU A 112 -13.05 4.96 -0.10
CA GLU A 112 -14.11 5.98 -0.05
C GLU A 112 -15.13 5.82 -1.19
N LEU A 113 -14.65 5.47 -2.39
CA LEU A 113 -15.48 5.34 -3.58
C LEU A 113 -16.32 4.07 -3.61
N PHE A 114 -15.76 2.94 -3.17
CA PHE A 114 -16.34 1.62 -3.43
C PHE A 114 -16.65 0.81 -2.17
N VAL A 115 -16.10 1.17 -1.00
CA VAL A 115 -16.09 0.27 0.16
C VAL A 115 -16.80 0.86 1.38
N SER A 116 -16.41 2.06 1.83
CA SER A 116 -16.97 2.70 3.02
C SER A 116 -16.89 4.23 2.92
N PRO A 117 -17.97 4.97 3.22
CA PRO A 117 -18.03 6.44 3.13
C PRO A 117 -17.32 7.17 4.30
N SER A 118 -16.34 6.54 4.91
CA SER A 118 -15.79 6.91 6.22
C SER A 118 -14.28 7.15 6.22
N VAL A 119 -13.67 7.33 5.04
CA VAL A 119 -12.24 7.62 4.90
C VAL A 119 -12.00 9.12 4.79
N PHE A 120 -12.97 9.87 4.25
CA PHE A 120 -12.92 11.33 4.17
C PHE A 120 -14.15 11.97 4.83
N SER A 121 -13.99 13.17 5.39
CA SER A 121 -15.12 14.08 5.57
C SER A 121 -15.43 14.76 4.24
N GLU A 122 -16.64 15.30 4.07
CA GLU A 122 -17.01 16.03 2.84
C GLU A 122 -16.03 17.16 2.53
N LYS A 123 -15.75 18.01 3.53
CA LYS A 123 -14.76 19.09 3.43
C LYS A 123 -13.36 18.60 3.07
N ALA A 124 -12.91 17.48 3.64
CA ALA A 124 -11.61 16.93 3.30
C ALA A 124 -11.59 16.42 1.85
N PHE A 125 -12.66 15.76 1.42
CA PHE A 125 -12.78 15.26 0.06
C PHE A 125 -12.73 16.41 -0.96
N GLU A 126 -13.55 17.45 -0.79
CA GLU A 126 -13.55 18.63 -1.66
C GLU A 126 -12.21 19.38 -1.68
N HIS A 127 -11.44 19.31 -0.59
CA HIS A 127 -10.13 19.94 -0.52
C HIS A 127 -9.05 19.16 -1.28
N TYR A 128 -9.22 17.86 -1.54
CA TYR A 128 -8.19 17.02 -2.17
C TYR A 128 -8.57 16.50 -3.55
N PHE A 129 -9.84 16.62 -3.95
CA PHE A 129 -10.36 16.06 -5.18
C PHE A 129 -11.23 17.06 -5.94
N GLN A 130 -11.20 16.97 -7.28
CA GLN A 130 -12.11 17.72 -8.15
C GLN A 130 -12.48 16.86 -9.38
N TYR A 131 -13.29 17.41 -10.27
CA TYR A 131 -13.81 16.74 -11.47
C TYR A 131 -13.43 17.50 -12.74
N ASP A 132 -13.52 16.83 -13.88
CA ASP A 132 -13.33 17.46 -15.19
C ASP A 132 -14.66 18.14 -15.56
N ASP A 133 -14.78 19.42 -15.25
CA ASP A 133 -16.06 20.14 -15.32
C ASP A 133 -16.54 20.36 -16.77
N ASP A 134 -15.64 20.26 -17.75
CA ASP A 134 -15.94 20.40 -19.18
C ASP A 134 -16.40 19.09 -19.84
N TYR A 135 -16.52 18.00 -19.08
CA TYR A 135 -16.88 16.71 -19.64
C TYR A 135 -18.40 16.52 -19.76
N SER A 136 -18.90 16.45 -20.99
CA SER A 136 -20.29 16.18 -21.36
C SER A 136 -20.53 14.77 -21.92
N GLY A 137 -19.54 13.88 -21.84
CA GLY A 137 -19.61 12.55 -22.46
C GLY A 137 -20.46 11.52 -21.69
N ASP A 138 -20.60 10.35 -22.30
CA ASP A 138 -21.40 9.22 -21.77
C ASP A 138 -20.63 8.29 -20.82
N LEU A 139 -19.38 8.62 -20.45
CA LEU A 139 -18.62 7.84 -19.46
C LEU A 139 -18.83 8.37 -18.04
N ILE A 140 -18.59 7.50 -17.06
CA ILE A 140 -18.58 7.87 -15.65
C ILE A 140 -17.28 8.61 -15.34
N LEU A 141 -17.39 9.77 -14.70
CA LEU A 141 -16.26 10.50 -14.17
C LEU A 141 -16.01 10.12 -12.70
N ALA A 142 -14.83 9.56 -12.46
CA ALA A 142 -14.26 9.48 -11.13
C ALA A 142 -13.56 10.80 -10.75
N PRO A 143 -13.45 11.10 -9.44
CA PRO A 143 -12.69 12.23 -8.95
C PRO A 143 -11.20 11.99 -9.16
N TYR A 144 -10.44 13.07 -9.37
CA TYR A 144 -8.98 13.00 -9.44
C TYR A 144 -8.35 13.94 -8.42
N HIS A 145 -7.07 13.70 -8.08
CA HIS A 145 -6.37 14.49 -7.07
C HIS A 145 -6.06 15.91 -7.56
N ILE A 146 -6.30 16.90 -6.71
CA ILE A 146 -5.82 18.27 -6.92
C ILE A 146 -4.42 18.45 -6.33
N ASN A 147 -3.73 19.53 -6.72
CA ASN A 147 -2.43 19.92 -6.17
C ASN A 147 -1.33 18.84 -6.34
N TYR A 148 -1.51 17.88 -7.23
CA TYR A 148 -0.47 16.91 -7.59
C TYR A 148 0.74 17.63 -8.22
N GLN A 149 1.94 17.09 -7.96
CA GLN A 149 3.23 17.53 -8.50
C GLN A 149 3.49 19.05 -8.57
N ASN A 150 3.06 19.74 -9.65
CA ASN A 150 3.56 21.07 -10.05
C ASN A 150 2.61 22.24 -9.72
N LEU A 151 1.39 21.98 -9.28
CA LEU A 151 0.39 23.05 -9.08
C LEU A 151 0.48 23.68 -7.67
N ASN A 152 0.65 22.86 -6.65
CA ASN A 152 0.92 23.26 -5.25
C ASN A 152 1.17 21.99 -4.41
N PRO A 153 2.29 21.25 -4.62
CA PRO A 153 2.48 19.92 -4.06
C PRO A 153 2.35 19.89 -2.53
N ASP A 154 2.66 21.00 -1.88
CA ASP A 154 2.60 21.16 -0.42
C ASP A 154 1.20 20.98 0.18
N SER A 155 0.17 21.19 -0.65
CA SER A 155 -1.25 21.06 -0.33
C SER A 155 -1.87 19.76 -0.85
N SER A 156 -1.05 18.85 -1.41
CA SER A 156 -1.54 17.54 -1.88
C SER A 156 -1.84 16.57 -0.74
N LEU A 157 -2.75 15.62 -0.98
CA LEU A 157 -3.09 14.58 -0.01
C LEU A 157 -1.86 13.74 0.41
N PRO A 158 -0.99 13.24 -0.50
CA PRO A 158 0.21 12.51 -0.07
C PRO A 158 1.14 13.34 0.81
N VAL A 159 1.29 14.66 0.55
CA VAL A 159 2.08 15.53 1.43
C VAL A 159 1.42 15.70 2.79
N LYS A 160 0.09 15.80 2.85
CA LYS A 160 -0.62 15.85 4.13
C LYS A 160 -0.38 14.58 4.95
N LEU A 161 -0.46 13.41 4.32
CA LEU A 161 -0.18 12.12 4.95
C LEU A 161 1.29 12.02 5.42
N TRP A 162 2.23 12.46 4.59
CA TRP A 162 3.65 12.56 4.96
C TRP A 162 3.89 13.48 6.16
N LYS A 163 3.22 14.64 6.20
CA LYS A 163 3.26 15.57 7.34
C LYS A 163 2.68 14.93 8.61
N LEU A 164 1.60 14.16 8.51
CA LEU A 164 1.03 13.41 9.64
C LEU A 164 2.00 12.36 10.18
N ASN A 165 2.81 11.76 9.31
CA ASN A 165 3.89 10.85 9.72
C ASN A 165 5.19 11.57 10.13
N LYS A 166 5.10 12.84 10.56
CA LYS A 166 6.26 13.65 10.98
C LYS A 166 7.34 13.73 9.90
N LYS A 167 6.94 13.74 8.63
CA LYS A 167 7.82 13.81 7.46
C LYS A 167 8.83 12.66 7.34
N LYS A 168 8.56 11.49 7.95
CA LYS A 168 9.40 10.32 7.79
C LYS A 168 9.38 9.82 6.33
N THR A 169 10.56 9.51 5.82
CA THR A 169 10.74 8.80 4.55
C THR A 169 11.33 7.42 4.83
N ASP A 170 11.35 6.55 3.81
CA ASP A 170 11.99 5.22 3.90
C ASP A 170 11.43 4.40 5.07
N LEU A 171 10.11 4.19 5.03
CA LEU A 171 9.40 3.53 6.11
C LEU A 171 9.98 2.12 6.28
N LYS A 172 10.50 1.82 7.48
CA LYS A 172 11.14 0.53 7.78
C LYS A 172 10.12 -0.54 8.22
N GLY A 173 8.83 -0.30 8.02
CA GLY A 173 7.75 -1.18 8.43
C GLY A 173 6.37 -0.58 8.22
N GLY A 174 5.38 -1.46 8.05
CA GLY A 174 4.00 -1.06 7.79
C GLY A 174 3.33 -0.32 8.94
N SER A 175 3.89 -0.39 10.16
CA SER A 175 3.41 0.34 11.33
C SER A 175 3.38 1.86 11.11
N PHE A 176 4.28 2.41 10.30
CA PHE A 176 4.27 3.84 10.02
C PHE A 176 3.12 4.26 9.10
N VAL A 177 2.76 3.41 8.13
CA VAL A 177 1.60 3.66 7.25
C VAL A 177 0.30 3.51 8.06
N HIS A 178 0.23 2.48 8.90
CA HIS A 178 -0.81 2.28 9.91
C HIS A 178 -1.00 3.55 10.77
N ASP A 179 0.04 4.00 11.46
CA ASP A 179 0.01 5.19 12.32
C ASP A 179 -0.46 6.43 11.56
N THR A 180 -0.04 6.57 10.30
CA THR A 180 -0.44 7.68 9.43
C THR A 180 -1.94 7.65 9.14
N PHE A 181 -2.49 6.49 8.79
CA PHE A 181 -3.92 6.32 8.57
C PHE A 181 -4.73 6.59 9.85
N ARG A 182 -4.27 6.11 11.00
CA ARG A 182 -4.91 6.38 12.30
C ARG A 182 -4.89 7.87 12.65
N ALA A 183 -3.76 8.54 12.42
CA ALA A 183 -3.62 9.98 12.62
C ALA A 183 -4.54 10.78 11.69
N TRP A 184 -4.72 10.32 10.45
CA TRP A 184 -5.69 10.88 9.51
C TRP A 184 -7.14 10.74 10.01
N ASN A 185 -7.54 9.52 10.41
CA ASN A 185 -8.88 9.27 10.95
C ASN A 185 -9.18 10.17 12.16
N LYS A 186 -8.22 10.30 13.07
CA LYS A 186 -8.30 11.18 14.24
C LYS A 186 -8.37 12.67 13.86
N LEU A 187 -7.58 13.11 12.89
CA LEU A 187 -7.57 14.51 12.43
C LEU A 187 -8.95 14.94 11.93
N LEU A 188 -9.65 14.03 11.25
CA LEU A 188 -10.95 14.30 10.66
C LEU A 188 -12.13 13.93 11.55
N ASP A 189 -11.87 13.41 12.75
CA ASP A 189 -12.88 12.91 13.70
C ASP A 189 -13.88 11.93 13.06
N LEU A 190 -13.34 10.98 12.26
CA LEU A 190 -14.15 10.03 11.50
C LEU A 190 -14.55 8.83 12.36
N PRO A 191 -15.76 8.28 12.16
CA PRO A 191 -16.17 7.05 12.84
C PRO A 191 -15.27 5.90 12.39
N TRP A 192 -14.77 5.14 13.37
CA TRP A 192 -13.90 3.99 13.10
C TRP A 192 -14.67 2.86 12.42
N LYS A 193 -14.49 2.72 11.10
CA LYS A 193 -15.15 1.68 10.28
C LYS A 193 -14.20 0.94 9.34
N ILE A 194 -12.93 1.36 9.31
CA ILE A 194 -11.87 0.73 8.54
C ILE A 194 -10.82 0.28 9.55
N ASP A 195 -10.64 -1.02 9.65
CA ASP A 195 -9.50 -1.62 10.32
C ASP A 195 -8.34 -1.75 9.35
N ASP A 196 -7.17 -2.03 9.91
CA ASP A 196 -5.97 -2.15 9.14
C ASP A 196 -5.00 -3.16 9.77
N GLU A 197 -4.22 -3.82 8.91
CA GLU A 197 -3.23 -4.82 9.29
C GLU A 197 -1.97 -4.61 8.46
N TYR A 198 -0.83 -5.04 8.99
CA TYR A 198 0.45 -4.90 8.32
C TYR A 198 1.45 -5.99 8.68
N SER A 199 2.49 -6.13 7.86
CA SER A 199 3.62 -7.01 8.17
C SER A 199 4.82 -6.26 8.73
N ALA A 200 5.66 -6.98 9.49
CA ALA A 200 7.03 -6.56 9.75
C ALA A 200 7.85 -6.53 8.45
N ALA A 201 9.00 -5.85 8.45
CA ALA A 201 9.75 -5.54 7.23
C ALA A 201 10.84 -6.56 6.80
N TRP A 202 11.05 -7.63 7.58
CA TRP A 202 12.27 -8.44 7.54
C TRP A 202 12.05 -9.93 7.77
N TRP A 203 11.00 -10.29 8.51
CA TRP A 203 10.54 -11.67 8.66
C TRP A 203 9.03 -11.72 8.53
N HIS A 204 8.56 -12.35 7.46
CA HIS A 204 7.14 -12.38 7.13
C HIS A 204 6.56 -13.75 7.46
N THR A 205 5.55 -13.76 8.33
CA THR A 205 4.73 -14.94 8.64
C THR A 205 3.40 -14.92 7.90
N SER A 206 3.17 -13.90 7.08
CA SER A 206 1.91 -13.59 6.40
C SER A 206 2.16 -13.14 4.95
N ASN A 207 1.17 -13.30 4.07
CA ASN A 207 1.27 -12.88 2.68
C ASN A 207 0.22 -11.83 2.34
N PRO A 208 0.53 -10.82 1.50
CA PRO A 208 -0.41 -9.77 1.16
C PRO A 208 -1.69 -10.31 0.50
N GLU A 209 -1.60 -11.37 -0.31
CA GLU A 209 -2.78 -11.97 -0.96
C GLU A 209 -3.79 -12.57 0.02
N ASP A 210 -3.36 -12.96 1.22
CA ASP A 210 -4.27 -13.52 2.22
C ASP A 210 -5.29 -12.45 2.66
N TRP A 211 -4.89 -11.18 2.74
CA TRP A 211 -5.77 -10.05 3.06
C TRP A 211 -6.56 -9.57 1.86
N LEU A 212 -5.91 -9.55 0.69
CA LEU A 212 -6.56 -9.22 -0.58
C LEU A 212 -7.80 -10.09 -0.79
N ILE A 213 -7.66 -11.42 -0.67
CA ILE A 213 -8.73 -12.40 -0.88
C ILE A 213 -9.72 -12.41 0.27
N LYS A 214 -9.24 -12.32 1.53
CA LYS A 214 -10.13 -12.43 2.70
C LYS A 214 -11.10 -11.25 2.81
N TYR A 215 -10.66 -10.06 2.44
CA TYR A 215 -11.40 -8.82 2.68
C TYR A 215 -11.86 -8.09 1.42
N ASP A 216 -11.53 -8.60 0.24
CA ASP A 216 -11.89 -8.00 -1.06
C ASP A 216 -11.40 -6.54 -1.19
N VAL A 217 -10.15 -6.30 -0.78
CA VAL A 217 -9.52 -4.97 -0.82
C VAL A 217 -8.13 -5.01 -1.45
N PRO A 218 -7.69 -3.90 -2.08
CA PRO A 218 -6.31 -3.77 -2.52
C PRO A 218 -5.35 -3.78 -1.33
N VAL A 219 -4.11 -4.22 -1.57
CA VAL A 219 -3.06 -4.29 -0.54
C VAL A 219 -1.85 -3.50 -1.01
N MET A 220 -1.35 -2.60 -0.16
CA MET A 220 -0.08 -1.91 -0.41
C MET A 220 1.08 -2.85 -0.15
N LEU A 221 2.10 -2.79 -1.00
CA LEU A 221 3.36 -3.46 -0.79
C LEU A 221 4.52 -2.48 -0.99
N SER A 222 5.27 -2.23 0.08
CA SER A 222 6.54 -1.52 0.01
C SER A 222 7.67 -2.51 -0.20
N TRP A 223 8.52 -2.19 -1.15
CA TRP A 223 9.65 -3.02 -1.54
C TRP A 223 10.96 -2.24 -1.44
N VAL A 224 11.76 -2.60 -0.43
CA VAL A 224 12.99 -1.87 -0.10
C VAL A 224 14.04 -2.02 -1.19
N LYS A 225 14.15 -3.20 -1.83
CA LYS A 225 15.17 -3.46 -2.87
C LYS A 225 15.05 -2.53 -4.08
N ASN A 226 13.83 -2.08 -4.40
CA ASN A 226 13.60 -1.12 -5.48
C ASN A 226 13.17 0.26 -4.97
N ALA A 227 13.22 0.48 -3.65
CA ALA A 227 12.82 1.74 -3.01
C ALA A 227 11.49 2.27 -3.56
N HIS A 228 10.49 1.38 -3.66
CA HIS A 228 9.22 1.67 -4.30
C HIS A 228 8.05 1.02 -3.59
N ASN A 229 6.87 1.61 -3.72
CA ASN A 229 5.62 1.08 -3.19
C ASN A 229 4.61 0.87 -4.32
N ILE A 230 3.95 -0.28 -4.31
CA ILE A 230 2.94 -0.68 -5.28
C ILE A 230 1.63 -1.03 -4.59
N ILE A 231 0.56 -1.10 -5.35
CA ILE A 231 -0.75 -1.55 -4.89
C ILE A 231 -1.09 -2.85 -5.60
N ILE A 232 -1.24 -3.93 -4.86
CA ILE A 232 -1.72 -5.21 -5.39
C ILE A 232 -3.26 -5.15 -5.42
N TYR A 233 -3.84 -5.39 -6.60
CA TYR A 233 -5.29 -5.42 -6.80
C TYR A 233 -5.78 -6.71 -7.50
N GLY A 234 -4.86 -7.63 -7.81
CA GLY A 234 -5.19 -8.98 -8.24
C GLY A 234 -4.09 -9.98 -7.93
N TYR A 235 -4.46 -11.25 -7.83
CA TYR A 235 -3.54 -12.36 -7.59
C TYR A 235 -3.95 -13.58 -8.41
N ASP A 236 -3.00 -14.10 -9.17
CA ASP A 236 -3.17 -15.32 -9.93
C ASP A 236 -2.52 -16.49 -9.20
N LYS A 237 -3.33 -17.27 -8.48
CA LYS A 237 -2.87 -18.39 -7.65
C LYS A 237 -2.14 -19.48 -8.44
N PRO A 238 -2.58 -19.91 -9.64
CA PRO A 238 -1.90 -20.94 -10.42
C PRO A 238 -0.48 -20.56 -10.84
N THR A 239 -0.26 -19.29 -11.18
CA THR A 239 1.05 -18.82 -11.65
C THR A 239 1.84 -18.01 -10.63
N ASN A 240 1.26 -17.78 -9.45
CA ASN A 240 1.84 -17.03 -8.35
C ASN A 240 2.29 -15.62 -8.77
N ARG A 241 1.42 -14.92 -9.50
CA ARG A 241 1.66 -13.56 -10.04
C ARG A 241 0.70 -12.55 -9.41
N TYR A 242 1.21 -11.36 -9.15
CA TYR A 242 0.43 -10.21 -8.72
C TYR A 242 0.09 -9.32 -9.91
N LEU A 243 -1.13 -8.81 -9.91
CA LEU A 243 -1.55 -7.69 -10.74
C LEU A 243 -1.51 -6.44 -9.86
N VAL A 244 -0.73 -5.45 -10.30
CA VAL A 244 -0.38 -4.30 -9.45
C VAL A 244 -0.54 -2.98 -10.18
N HIS A 245 -0.82 -1.93 -9.42
CA HIS A 245 -0.70 -0.55 -9.83
C HIS A 245 0.64 -0.02 -9.33
N TYR A 246 1.49 0.39 -10.25
CA TYR A 246 2.88 0.77 -9.99
C TYR A 246 3.00 2.24 -9.55
N GLY A 247 1.94 3.04 -9.65
CA GLY A 247 1.94 4.44 -9.18
C GLY A 247 2.76 5.39 -10.05
N TRP A 248 2.98 5.05 -11.32
CA TRP A 248 3.66 5.86 -12.34
C TRP A 248 2.75 6.03 -13.56
N ASP A 249 2.94 7.12 -14.32
CA ASP A 249 2.12 7.53 -15.48
C ASP A 249 2.41 6.74 -16.77
N TYR A 250 3.41 5.86 -16.74
CA TYR A 250 3.71 4.94 -17.84
C TYR A 250 3.77 3.50 -17.31
N GLU A 251 2.96 2.63 -17.91
CA GLU A 251 2.83 1.22 -17.53
C GLU A 251 2.41 1.04 -16.05
N SER A 252 1.37 1.78 -15.65
CA SER A 252 0.83 1.76 -14.29
C SER A 252 0.33 0.37 -13.90
N ALA A 253 -0.39 -0.33 -14.76
CA ALA A 253 -0.80 -1.71 -14.56
C ALA A 253 0.32 -2.71 -14.95
N ARG A 254 0.76 -3.55 -14.01
CA ARG A 254 1.83 -4.53 -14.23
C ARG A 254 1.51 -5.89 -13.64
N ILE A 255 2.11 -6.92 -14.25
CA ILE A 255 2.10 -8.31 -13.77
C ILE A 255 3.49 -8.67 -13.25
N ILE A 256 3.59 -9.03 -11.97
CA ILE A 256 4.87 -9.31 -11.29
C ILE A 256 4.82 -10.70 -10.65
N ASN A 257 5.87 -11.51 -10.77
CA ASN A 257 5.93 -12.77 -10.02
C ASN A 257 6.08 -12.47 -8.53
N LYS A 258 5.29 -13.15 -7.68
CA LYS A 258 5.38 -13.00 -6.22
C LYS A 258 6.81 -13.14 -5.72
N ALA A 259 7.52 -14.17 -6.20
CA ALA A 259 8.88 -14.46 -5.76
C ALA A 259 9.87 -13.33 -6.11
N ASP A 260 9.57 -12.40 -7.01
CA ASP A 260 10.46 -11.28 -7.31
C ASP A 260 10.40 -10.19 -6.23
N ILE A 261 9.29 -10.11 -5.47
CA ILE A 261 9.01 -9.00 -4.56
C ILE A 261 8.66 -9.42 -3.12
N TRP A 262 8.19 -10.66 -2.91
CA TRP A 262 7.74 -11.14 -1.60
C TRP A 262 8.20 -12.57 -1.32
N ARG A 263 8.93 -12.76 -0.22
CA ARG A 263 9.40 -14.07 0.30
C ARG A 263 9.48 -14.00 1.82
N THR A 264 9.52 -15.14 2.52
CA THR A 264 9.63 -15.17 4.00
C THR A 264 10.72 -14.26 4.57
N PHE A 265 11.86 -14.18 3.88
CA PHE A 265 12.96 -13.27 4.19
C PHE A 265 13.14 -12.30 3.01
N SER A 266 12.39 -11.21 3.02
CA SER A 266 12.57 -10.08 2.11
C SER A 266 12.57 -8.76 2.88
N MET A 267 13.23 -7.75 2.34
CA MET A 267 13.12 -6.39 2.85
C MET A 267 11.94 -5.69 2.15
N GLY A 268 10.87 -5.48 2.90
CA GLY A 268 9.62 -4.93 2.40
C GLY A 268 8.50 -5.17 3.40
N PHE A 269 7.37 -4.50 3.26
CA PHE A 269 6.21 -4.73 4.13
C PHE A 269 4.93 -4.54 3.33
N TRP A 270 3.83 -5.11 3.80
CA TRP A 270 2.52 -4.82 3.24
C TRP A 270 1.61 -4.15 4.27
N ASN A 271 0.61 -3.43 3.77
CA ASN A 271 -0.49 -2.85 4.54
C ASN A 271 -1.81 -3.15 3.84
N ALA A 272 -2.79 -3.63 4.60
CA ALA A 272 -4.16 -3.81 4.15
C ALA A 272 -5.09 -2.94 4.99
N PHE A 273 -6.07 -2.30 4.34
CA PHE A 273 -7.08 -1.48 4.97
C PHE A 273 -8.44 -2.02 4.55
N TYR A 274 -9.25 -2.46 5.50
CA TYR A 274 -10.46 -3.21 5.23
C TYR A 274 -11.61 -2.82 6.16
N PRO A 275 -12.87 -3.02 5.75
CA PRO A 275 -14.01 -2.76 6.63
C PRO A 275 -13.92 -3.54 7.93
N THR A 276 -14.10 -2.84 9.05
CA THR A 276 -14.17 -3.48 10.38
C THR A 276 -15.27 -4.55 10.38
N PRO A 277 -14.95 -5.83 10.63
CA PRO A 277 -15.93 -6.90 10.62
C PRO A 277 -17.07 -6.65 11.61
N GLY A 278 -18.31 -6.85 11.16
CA GLY A 278 -19.51 -6.66 11.99
C GLY A 278 -19.96 -5.20 12.16
N ILE A 279 -19.27 -4.22 11.55
CA ILE A 279 -19.68 -2.81 11.57
C ILE A 279 -20.39 -2.43 10.28
N THR A 280 -21.53 -1.74 10.40
CA THR A 280 -22.29 -1.21 9.27
C THR A 280 -21.51 -0.08 8.58
N LYS A 281 -21.13 -0.30 7.32
CA LYS A 281 -20.35 0.65 6.51
C LYS A 281 -21.13 1.96 6.26
N GLY A 282 -22.42 1.85 5.98
CA GLY A 282 -23.30 2.97 5.58
C GLY A 282 -23.41 3.08 4.06
N GLU A 283 -24.24 3.99 3.57
CA GLU A 283 -24.40 4.23 2.14
C GLU A 283 -23.20 4.99 1.55
N LEU A 284 -22.72 4.57 0.38
CA LEU A 284 -21.64 5.24 -0.32
C LEU A 284 -22.05 6.67 -0.72
N LYS A 285 -21.09 7.61 -0.63
CA LYS A 285 -21.30 9.00 -1.01
C LYS A 285 -21.43 9.14 -2.53
N PRO A 286 -22.21 10.12 -3.01
CA PRO A 286 -22.34 10.37 -4.44
C PRO A 286 -21.11 11.10 -4.99
N LEU A 287 -20.06 10.34 -5.29
CA LEU A 287 -18.73 10.84 -5.67
C LEU A 287 -18.36 10.59 -7.13
N PHE A 288 -19.24 10.01 -7.92
CA PHE A 288 -19.07 9.87 -9.37
C PHE A 288 -19.96 10.88 -10.08
N LYS A 289 -19.50 11.47 -11.19
CA LYS A 289 -20.37 12.29 -12.06
C LYS A 289 -20.74 11.50 -13.32
N TYR A 290 -22.02 11.52 -13.69
CA TYR A 290 -22.52 11.00 -14.96
C TYR A 290 -23.65 11.93 -15.45
N LYS A 291 -23.58 12.40 -16.70
CA LYS A 291 -24.57 13.33 -17.30
C LYS A 291 -24.87 14.56 -16.42
N GLY A 292 -23.83 15.13 -15.80
CA GLY A 292 -23.94 16.32 -14.95
C GLY A 292 -24.50 16.08 -13.54
N GLN A 293 -24.91 14.85 -13.20
CA GLN A 293 -25.41 14.49 -11.88
C GLN A 293 -24.39 13.66 -11.11
N LYS A 294 -24.44 13.74 -9.77
CA LYS A 294 -23.60 12.94 -8.89
C LYS A 294 -24.32 11.66 -8.45
N TYR A 295 -23.61 10.55 -8.48
CA TYR A 295 -24.09 9.22 -8.08
C TYR A 295 -23.09 8.54 -7.17
N ASN A 296 -23.58 7.67 -6.29
CA ASN A 296 -22.72 6.70 -5.62
C ASN A 296 -22.55 5.45 -6.49
N TRP A 297 -21.58 4.60 -6.15
CA TRP A 297 -21.27 3.44 -7.00
C TRP A 297 -22.46 2.47 -7.14
N HIS A 298 -23.17 2.19 -6.05
CA HIS A 298 -24.33 1.29 -6.09
C HIS A 298 -25.46 1.81 -6.98
N GLN A 299 -25.69 3.12 -7.00
CA GLN A 299 -26.67 3.75 -7.91
C GLN A 299 -26.28 3.53 -9.37
N LEU A 300 -25.00 3.69 -9.72
CA LEU A 300 -24.50 3.43 -11.08
C LEU A 300 -24.62 1.96 -11.46
N GLN A 301 -24.30 1.04 -10.55
CA GLN A 301 -24.49 -0.40 -10.77
C GLN A 301 -25.96 -0.77 -11.01
N ASN A 302 -26.89 -0.16 -10.25
CA ASN A 302 -28.32 -0.34 -10.46
C ASN A 302 -28.81 0.20 -11.81
N MET A 303 -28.06 1.12 -12.44
CA MET A 303 -28.31 1.61 -13.79
C MET A 303 -27.66 0.73 -14.88
N GLY A 304 -26.96 -0.34 -14.50
CA GLY A 304 -26.29 -1.27 -15.41
C GLY A 304 -24.83 -0.95 -15.73
N PHE A 305 -24.24 0.05 -15.06
CA PHE A 305 -22.83 0.39 -15.24
C PHE A 305 -21.90 -0.53 -14.45
N ASN A 306 -20.68 -0.66 -14.95
CA ASN A 306 -19.56 -1.30 -14.28
C ASN A 306 -18.30 -0.41 -14.36
N ALA A 307 -17.20 -0.84 -13.74
CA ALA A 307 -16.02 0.01 -13.60
C ALA A 307 -15.24 0.21 -14.92
N ASP A 308 -15.52 -0.56 -15.98
CA ASP A 308 -15.00 -0.28 -17.33
C ASP A 308 -15.61 0.97 -17.95
N ASP A 309 -16.83 1.34 -17.54
CA ASP A 309 -17.54 2.56 -17.98
C ASP A 309 -16.96 3.84 -17.36
N ILE A 310 -15.99 3.71 -16.44
CA ILE A 310 -15.24 4.84 -15.90
C ILE A 310 -14.26 5.36 -16.96
N LYS A 311 -14.29 6.67 -17.20
CA LYS A 311 -13.35 7.37 -18.07
C LYS A 311 -11.92 7.15 -17.58
N SER A 312 -11.00 6.79 -18.47
CA SER A 312 -9.56 6.82 -18.17
C SER A 312 -9.10 8.21 -17.73
N MET A 313 -8.25 8.27 -16.71
CA MET A 313 -7.85 9.51 -16.01
C MET A 313 -6.35 9.74 -16.04
#